data_AF-A0A939VPV4-F1
#
_entry.id   AF-A0A939VPV4-F1
#
_cell.length_a   1.000
_cell.length_b   1.000
_cell.length_c   1.000
_cell.angle_alpha   90.00
_cell.angle_beta   90.00
_cell.angle_gamma   90.00
#
_symmetry.space_group_name_H-M   'P 1'
#
loop_
_entity.id
_entity.type
_entity.pdbx_description
1 polymer ?
#
loop_
_entity_poly.entity_id
_entity_poly.type
_entity_poly.pdbx_seq_one_letter_code
_entity_poly.pdbx_strand_id
1 'polypeptide(L)'
;MALATILETVLDAVGSVWIDKVAYKLFWRKRLHMVVEQTYDCPMRMIYNPKDKTFTASDQASLMHERGFTKPYGWIREFGDPPKPHRDCMLMTDQEYFLGDVVKVKVIGMFKRKDHDHKFIVVESSREINDYSELTDSEKEELSRLYPRIGEGEGWFGSKEAEKCMIYGPKAL
;
A
#
# COMPACT_ATOMS: atom_id res chain seq x y z
N MET A 1 30.76 -23.65 18.14
CA MET A 1 30.07 -23.66 16.85
C MET A 1 28.85 -22.74 16.77
N ALA A 2 28.18 -22.38 17.88
CA ALA A 2 26.99 -21.50 17.83
C ALA A 2 27.27 -20.03 17.45
N LEU A 3 28.47 -19.49 17.74
CA LEU A 3 28.79 -18.07 17.47
C LEU A 3 29.01 -17.75 15.98
N ALA A 4 29.53 -18.71 15.20
CA ALA A 4 29.81 -18.53 13.78
C ALA A 4 28.52 -18.51 12.94
N THR A 5 27.56 -19.38 13.27
CA THR A 5 26.25 -19.43 12.61
C THR A 5 25.41 -18.19 12.87
N ILE A 6 25.50 -17.60 14.07
CA ILE A 6 24.82 -16.33 14.39
C ILE A 6 25.45 -15.17 13.61
N LEU A 7 26.78 -15.14 13.45
CA LEU A 7 27.46 -14.07 12.74
C LEU A 7 27.17 -14.09 11.22
N GLU A 8 27.13 -15.26 10.59
CA GLU A 8 26.76 -15.42 9.18
C GLU A 8 25.29 -15.03 8.93
N THR A 9 24.38 -15.44 9.80
CA THR A 9 22.95 -15.07 9.68
C THR A 9 22.74 -13.57 9.87
N VAL A 10 23.48 -12.93 10.78
CA VAL A 10 23.44 -11.48 10.99
C VAL A 10 24.06 -10.74 9.80
N LEU A 11 25.13 -11.25 9.19
CA LEU A 11 25.75 -10.63 8.01
C LEU A 11 24.87 -10.74 6.75
N ASP A 12 24.20 -11.87 6.54
CA ASP A 12 23.23 -12.03 5.45
C ASP A 12 21.98 -11.16 5.64
N ALA A 13 21.46 -11.07 6.87
CA ALA A 13 20.33 -10.21 7.18
C ALA A 13 20.69 -8.72 7.08
N VAL A 14 21.85 -8.30 7.59
CA VAL A 14 22.32 -6.91 7.51
C VAL A 14 22.70 -6.53 6.08
N GLY A 15 23.31 -7.45 5.33
CA GLY A 15 23.63 -7.28 3.91
C GLY A 15 22.38 -7.16 3.04
N SER A 16 21.41 -8.06 3.21
CA SER A 16 20.12 -8.05 2.50
C SER A 16 19.33 -6.76 2.79
N VAL A 17 19.24 -6.37 4.06
CA VAL A 17 18.55 -5.15 4.48
C VAL A 17 19.20 -3.88 3.93
N TRP A 18 20.54 -3.83 3.87
CA TRP A 18 21.26 -2.70 3.29
C TRP A 18 21.04 -2.60 1.79
N ILE A 19 21.06 -3.74 1.08
CA ILE A 19 20.74 -3.84 -0.35
C ILE A 19 19.30 -3.40 -0.61
N ASP A 20 18.33 -3.83 0.18
CA ASP A 20 16.91 -3.46 0.01
C ASP A 20 16.69 -1.96 0.23
N LYS A 21 17.34 -1.37 1.24
CA LYS A 21 17.25 0.07 1.50
C LYS A 21 17.86 0.90 0.35
N VAL A 22 19.04 0.49 -0.13
CA VAL A 22 19.73 1.14 -1.24
C VAL A 22 18.93 0.96 -2.53
N ALA A 23 18.43 -0.24 -2.79
CA ALA A 23 17.61 -0.55 -3.95
C ALA A 23 16.29 0.23 -3.93
N TYR A 24 15.63 0.35 -2.77
CA TYR A 24 14.42 1.14 -2.64
C TYR A 24 14.67 2.61 -2.96
N LYS A 25 15.71 3.20 -2.35
CA LYS A 25 16.05 4.62 -2.55
C LYS A 25 16.52 4.94 -3.97
N LEU A 26 17.34 4.07 -4.57
CA LEU A 26 17.94 4.31 -5.88
C LEU A 26 17.03 3.91 -7.03
N PHE A 27 16.26 2.83 -6.89
CA PHE A 27 15.55 2.20 -8.00
C PHE A 27 14.04 2.14 -7.80
N TRP A 28 13.55 1.58 -6.69
CA TRP A 28 12.11 1.30 -6.56
C TRP A 28 11.26 2.54 -6.30
N ARG A 29 11.72 3.51 -5.50
CA ARG A 29 10.94 4.73 -5.17
C ARG A 29 10.44 5.48 -6.41
N LYS A 30 11.14 5.37 -7.56
CA LYS A 30 10.77 6.04 -8.82
C LYS A 30 9.97 5.16 -9.79
N ARG A 31 9.69 3.92 -9.43
CA ARG A 31 9.17 2.88 -10.32
C ARG A 31 8.06 2.03 -9.69
N LEU A 32 7.37 2.57 -8.68
CA LEU A 32 6.26 1.85 -8.07
C LEU A 32 5.04 1.88 -8.99
N HIS A 33 4.33 0.77 -9.05
CA HIS A 33 3.06 0.66 -9.75
C HIS A 33 1.99 0.10 -8.81
N MET A 34 0.85 0.75 -8.83
CA MET A 34 -0.36 0.23 -8.23
C MET A 34 -1.13 -0.59 -9.26
N VAL A 35 -1.67 -1.74 -8.89
CA VAL A 35 -2.75 -2.41 -9.63
C VAL A 35 -4.06 -2.09 -8.94
N VAL A 36 -5.06 -1.61 -9.68
CA VAL A 36 -6.38 -1.29 -9.14
C VAL A 36 -7.21 -2.57 -8.94
N GLU A 37 -7.64 -2.82 -7.70
CA GLU A 37 -8.45 -3.99 -7.29
C GLU A 37 -9.91 -3.63 -7.02
N GLN A 38 -10.16 -2.41 -6.54
CA GLN A 38 -11.45 -2.00 -6.05
C GLN A 38 -11.69 -0.54 -6.42
N THR A 39 -12.86 -0.27 -6.99
CA THR A 39 -13.38 1.08 -7.26
C THR A 39 -14.72 1.27 -6.58
N TYR A 40 -15.20 2.51 -6.51
CA TYR A 40 -16.49 2.83 -5.88
C TYR A 40 -17.69 2.16 -6.58
N ASP A 41 -17.60 2.00 -7.91
CA ASP A 41 -18.62 1.35 -8.75
C ASP A 41 -18.75 -0.15 -8.51
N CYS A 42 -17.82 -0.73 -7.74
CA CYS A 42 -17.88 -2.12 -7.31
C CYS A 42 -18.43 -2.16 -5.86
N PRO A 43 -19.75 -2.33 -5.65
CA PRO A 43 -20.31 -2.35 -4.30
C PRO A 43 -19.91 -3.60 -3.51
N MET A 44 -19.60 -4.69 -4.21
CA MET A 44 -19.09 -5.92 -3.64
C MET A 44 -17.56 -5.91 -3.62
N ARG A 45 -16.98 -6.59 -2.63
CA ARG A 45 -15.53 -6.76 -2.53
C ARG A 45 -15.05 -7.61 -3.70
N MET A 46 -14.10 -7.07 -4.47
CA MET A 46 -13.46 -7.78 -5.56
C MET A 46 -12.39 -8.75 -5.05
N ILE A 47 -12.25 -9.89 -5.71
CA ILE A 47 -11.23 -10.90 -5.45
C ILE A 47 -10.40 -11.06 -6.72
N TYR A 48 -9.09 -10.88 -6.59
CA TYR A 48 -8.14 -11.10 -7.67
C TYR A 48 -7.76 -12.58 -7.82
N ASN A 49 -7.87 -13.12 -9.03
CA ASN A 49 -7.34 -14.43 -9.40
C ASN A 49 -5.98 -14.26 -10.10
N PRO A 50 -4.85 -14.63 -9.47
CA PRO A 50 -3.52 -14.43 -10.04
C PRO A 50 -3.21 -15.34 -11.23
N LYS A 51 -3.93 -16.46 -11.40
CA LYS A 51 -3.70 -17.40 -12.50
C LYS A 51 -4.10 -16.78 -13.83
N ASP A 52 -5.28 -16.18 -13.86
CA ASP A 52 -5.90 -15.68 -15.08
C ASP A 52 -5.94 -14.13 -15.13
N LYS A 53 -5.50 -13.47 -14.05
CA LYS A 53 -5.44 -12.01 -13.86
C LYS A 53 -6.79 -11.33 -13.98
N THR A 54 -7.81 -11.96 -13.41
CA THR A 54 -9.20 -11.50 -13.45
C THR A 54 -9.71 -11.13 -12.07
N PHE A 55 -10.76 -10.31 -12.03
CA PHE A 55 -11.46 -9.95 -10.79
C PHE A 55 -12.86 -10.56 -10.79
N THR A 56 -13.26 -11.10 -9.64
CA THR A 56 -14.62 -11.60 -9.41
C THR A 56 -15.18 -10.96 -8.14
N ALA A 57 -16.42 -10.50 -8.20
CA ALA A 57 -17.10 -10.01 -7.01
C ALA A 57 -17.32 -11.15 -6.02
N SER A 58 -17.09 -10.88 -4.74
CA SER A 58 -17.47 -11.77 -3.65
C SER A 58 -18.91 -11.54 -3.20
N ASP A 59 -19.37 -12.33 -2.23
CA ASP A 59 -20.64 -12.15 -1.53
C ASP A 59 -20.56 -11.12 -0.38
N GLN A 60 -19.37 -10.55 -0.12
CA GLN A 60 -19.16 -9.53 0.90
C GLN A 60 -19.21 -8.13 0.32
N ALA A 61 -19.87 -7.21 1.01
CA ALA A 61 -19.85 -5.80 0.65
C ALA A 61 -18.43 -5.23 0.73
N SER A 62 -18.11 -4.30 -0.17
CA SER A 62 -16.86 -3.55 -0.14
C SER A 62 -16.89 -2.54 1.00
N LEU A 63 -15.91 -2.63 1.90
CA LEU A 63 -15.76 -1.69 3.01
C LEU A 63 -15.65 -0.24 2.52
N MET A 64 -15.03 -0.03 1.35
CA MET A 64 -14.90 1.29 0.74
C MET A 64 -16.24 1.85 0.31
N HIS A 65 -17.06 1.01 -0.33
CA HIS A 65 -18.39 1.39 -0.74
C HIS A 65 -19.28 1.69 0.48
N GLU A 66 -19.29 0.81 1.48
CA GLU A 66 -20.06 0.99 2.72
C GLU A 66 -19.70 2.26 3.49
N ARG A 67 -18.43 2.67 3.43
CA ARG A 67 -17.94 3.88 4.12
C ARG A 67 -17.91 5.12 3.23
N GLY A 68 -18.35 5.04 1.98
CA GLY A 68 -18.33 6.17 1.05
C GLY A 68 -16.92 6.67 0.72
N PHE A 69 -15.94 5.78 0.70
CA PHE A 69 -14.61 6.05 0.15
C PHE A 69 -14.67 5.88 -1.37
N THR A 70 -14.39 6.95 -2.10
CA THR A 70 -14.64 6.98 -3.55
C THR A 70 -13.40 6.69 -4.39
N LYS A 71 -12.21 6.67 -3.77
CA LYS A 71 -10.95 6.60 -4.51
C LYS A 71 -10.55 5.14 -4.83
N PRO A 72 -9.74 4.90 -5.87
CA PRO A 72 -9.28 3.56 -6.19
C PRO A 72 -8.42 2.94 -5.08
N TYR A 73 -8.55 1.63 -4.91
CA TYR A 73 -7.75 0.83 -4.00
C TYR A 73 -7.18 -0.40 -4.70
N GLY A 74 -6.06 -0.89 -4.20
CA GLY A 74 -5.39 -2.07 -4.70
C GLY A 74 -4.03 -2.22 -4.06
N TRP A 75 -3.03 -2.71 -4.79
CA TRP A 75 -1.73 -3.05 -4.20
C TRP A 75 -0.55 -2.53 -5.02
N ILE A 76 0.59 -2.38 -4.35
CA ILE A 76 1.88 -2.03 -4.98
C ILE A 76 2.53 -3.32 -5.51
N ARG A 77 2.51 -3.50 -6.83
CA ARG A 77 2.89 -4.73 -7.53
C ARG A 77 4.31 -5.20 -7.25
N GLU A 78 5.24 -4.28 -7.05
CA GLU A 78 6.65 -4.60 -6.82
C GLU A 78 6.90 -5.37 -5.51
N PHE A 79 5.90 -5.41 -4.62
CA PHE A 79 6.01 -6.08 -3.33
C PHE A 79 5.26 -7.42 -3.25
N GLY A 80 4.61 -7.86 -4.33
CA GLY A 80 3.84 -9.10 -4.39
C GLY A 80 2.43 -8.84 -4.92
N ASP A 81 1.71 -9.93 -5.20
CA ASP A 81 0.34 -9.91 -5.69
C ASP A 81 -0.56 -10.72 -4.75
N PRO A 82 -1.81 -10.29 -4.48
CA PRO A 82 -2.79 -11.09 -3.76
C PRO A 82 -2.99 -12.48 -4.40
N PRO A 83 -3.28 -13.53 -3.62
CA PRO A 83 -3.44 -13.58 -2.16
C PRO A 83 -2.11 -13.89 -1.44
N LYS A 84 -0.97 -13.61 -2.07
CA LYS A 84 0.35 -13.74 -1.42
C LYS A 84 0.67 -12.43 -0.70
N PRO A 85 1.68 -12.44 0.18
CA PRO A 85 2.05 -11.23 0.90
C PRO A 85 2.30 -10.01 -0.01
N HIS A 86 1.57 -8.91 0.20
CA HIS A 86 1.57 -7.70 -0.64
C HIS A 86 1.46 -6.39 0.16
N ARG A 87 1.33 -5.26 -0.54
CA ARG A 87 1.27 -3.90 0.03
C ARG A 87 0.03 -3.18 -0.47
N ASP A 88 -1.01 -3.16 0.35
CA ASP A 88 -2.24 -2.44 0.04
C ASP A 88 -2.04 -0.94 -0.02
N CYS A 89 -2.74 -0.28 -0.95
CA CYS A 89 -2.68 1.16 -1.13
C CYS A 89 -3.98 1.79 -1.63
N MET A 90 -4.15 3.06 -1.28
CA MET A 90 -5.24 3.95 -1.68
C MET A 90 -4.66 5.04 -2.60
N LEU A 91 -5.20 5.17 -3.81
CA LEU A 91 -4.77 6.17 -4.78
C LEU A 91 -5.56 7.46 -4.62
N MET A 92 -4.91 8.53 -4.16
CA MET A 92 -5.55 9.83 -4.04
C MET A 92 -5.52 10.56 -5.38
N THR A 93 -6.63 10.44 -6.11
CA THR A 93 -6.82 10.94 -7.48
C THR A 93 -8.26 11.36 -7.74
N ASP A 94 -8.48 12.21 -8.73
CA ASP A 94 -9.81 12.49 -9.29
C ASP A 94 -9.99 11.85 -10.68
N GLN A 95 -9.00 11.10 -11.16
CA GLN A 95 -9.11 10.35 -12.41
C GLN A 95 -9.90 9.05 -12.19
N GLU A 96 -10.65 8.65 -13.21
CA GLU A 96 -11.34 7.37 -13.25
C GLU A 96 -10.36 6.26 -13.67
N TYR A 97 -10.49 5.10 -13.01
CA TYR A 97 -9.70 3.90 -13.28
C TYR A 97 -10.60 2.67 -13.24
N PHE A 98 -10.19 1.62 -13.93
CA PHE A 98 -10.86 0.34 -13.98
C PHE A 98 -10.08 -0.75 -13.24
N LEU A 99 -10.76 -1.84 -12.90
CA LEU A 99 -10.14 -3.00 -12.30
C LEU A 99 -9.01 -3.55 -13.19
N GLY A 100 -7.83 -3.75 -12.61
CA GLY A 100 -6.64 -4.23 -13.31
C GLY A 100 -5.79 -3.14 -13.94
N ASP A 101 -6.22 -1.87 -13.93
CA ASP A 101 -5.38 -0.76 -14.38
C ASP A 101 -4.09 -0.70 -13.57
N VAL A 102 -2.98 -0.43 -14.28
CA VAL A 102 -1.65 -0.32 -13.69
C VAL A 102 -1.21 1.14 -13.71
N VAL A 103 -1.14 1.75 -12.54
CA VAL A 103 -0.87 3.18 -12.38
C VAL A 103 0.54 3.38 -11.84
N LYS A 104 1.34 4.21 -12.49
CA LYS A 104 2.66 4.58 -11.97
C LYS A 104 2.53 5.58 -10.83
N VAL A 105 2.91 5.17 -9.63
CA VAL A 105 2.62 5.90 -8.39
C VAL A 105 3.87 6.24 -7.58
N LYS A 106 3.68 7.08 -6.56
CA LYS A 106 4.61 7.26 -5.45
C LYS A 106 3.86 7.20 -4.11
N VAL A 107 4.53 6.69 -3.09
CA VAL A 107 4.00 6.62 -1.72
C VAL A 107 4.24 7.94 -1.02
N ILE A 108 3.19 8.53 -0.46
CA ILE A 108 3.22 9.81 0.26
C ILE A 108 2.87 9.66 1.74
N GLY A 109 2.33 8.52 2.15
CA GLY A 109 1.97 8.27 3.54
C GLY A 109 1.37 6.88 3.74
N MET A 110 0.77 6.67 4.90
CA MET A 110 0.07 5.42 5.23
C MET A 110 -0.90 5.60 6.39
N PHE A 111 -1.89 4.71 6.46
CA PHE A 111 -2.54 4.33 7.70
C PHE A 111 -1.78 3.15 8.32
N LYS A 112 -1.20 3.37 9.50
CA LYS A 112 -0.53 2.33 10.29
C LYS A 112 -1.57 1.59 11.11
N ARG A 113 -1.53 0.27 11.03
CA ARG A 113 -2.41 -0.65 11.75
C ARG A 113 -1.62 -1.54 12.68
N LYS A 114 -2.21 -1.91 13.82
CA LYS A 114 -1.58 -2.73 14.86
C LYS A 114 -1.35 -4.17 14.41
N ASP A 115 -2.19 -4.68 13.52
CA ASP A 115 -2.08 -6.02 12.92
C ASP A 115 -1.05 -6.11 11.78
N HIS A 116 -0.31 -5.02 11.53
CA HIS A 116 0.69 -4.88 10.47
C HIS A 116 0.14 -4.90 9.03
N ASP A 117 -1.18 -4.95 8.87
CA ASP A 117 -1.85 -4.85 7.57
C ASP A 117 -2.03 -3.38 7.17
N HIS A 118 -0.89 -2.69 7.03
CA HIS A 118 -0.79 -1.27 6.74
C HIS A 118 -1.39 -0.90 5.38
N LYS A 119 -2.01 0.29 5.31
CA LYS A 119 -2.64 0.80 4.09
C LYS A 119 -1.88 2.02 3.60
N PHE A 120 -1.14 1.88 2.52
CA PHE A 120 -0.32 2.97 1.99
C PHE A 120 -1.18 4.00 1.27
N ILE A 121 -0.76 5.26 1.31
CA ILE A 121 -1.36 6.34 0.55
C ILE A 121 -0.43 6.62 -0.62
N VAL A 122 -0.97 6.54 -1.82
CA VAL A 122 -0.23 6.79 -3.06
C VAL A 122 -0.92 7.85 -3.90
N VAL A 123 -0.13 8.47 -4.79
CA VAL A 123 -0.60 9.41 -5.82
C VAL A 123 0.10 9.07 -7.13
N GLU A 124 -0.44 9.55 -8.25
CA GLU A 124 0.26 9.48 -9.54
C GLU A 124 1.67 10.05 -9.40
N SER A 125 2.64 9.36 -10.01
CA SER A 125 4.05 9.75 -9.91
C SER A 125 4.35 11.16 -10.42
N SER A 126 3.50 11.70 -11.31
CA SER A 126 3.57 13.07 -11.85
C SER A 126 2.95 14.14 -10.96
N ARG A 127 2.20 13.78 -9.92
CA ARG A 127 1.55 14.77 -9.04
C ARG A 127 2.61 15.41 -8.13
N GLU A 128 2.65 16.73 -8.05
CA GLU A 128 3.69 17.47 -7.31
C GLU A 128 3.42 17.58 -5.79
N ILE A 129 3.13 16.45 -5.13
CA ILE A 129 3.07 16.33 -3.66
C ILE A 129 3.88 15.13 -3.20
N ASN A 130 4.51 15.18 -2.02
CA ASN A 130 5.44 14.13 -1.58
C ASN A 130 5.14 13.59 -0.17
N ASP A 131 4.20 14.18 0.55
CA ASP A 131 3.81 13.78 1.89
C ASP A 131 2.29 13.86 2.09
N TYR A 132 1.75 12.99 2.94
CA TYR A 132 0.36 12.99 3.38
C TYR A 132 -0.12 14.36 3.87
N SER A 133 0.76 15.11 4.55
CA SER A 133 0.44 16.46 5.05
C SER A 133 0.04 17.44 3.94
N GLU A 134 0.50 17.23 2.71
CA GLU A 134 0.23 18.05 1.53
C GLU A 134 -1.10 17.73 0.83
N LEU A 135 -1.82 16.68 1.25
CA LEU A 135 -3.18 16.41 0.76
C LEU A 135 -4.15 17.52 1.18
N THR A 136 -5.14 17.78 0.33
CA THR A 136 -6.25 18.67 0.64
C THR A 136 -7.09 18.14 1.79
N ASP A 137 -7.87 19.01 2.43
CA ASP A 137 -8.75 18.59 3.53
C ASP A 137 -9.82 17.60 3.05
N SER A 138 -10.38 17.79 1.86
CA SER A 138 -11.33 16.85 1.25
C SER A 138 -10.73 15.47 1.00
N GLU A 139 -9.45 15.39 0.62
CA GLU A 139 -8.75 14.11 0.47
C GLU A 139 -8.46 13.43 1.82
N LYS A 140 -8.16 14.21 2.85
CA LYS A 140 -8.01 13.70 4.22
C LYS A 140 -9.35 13.22 4.78
N GLU A 141 -10.45 13.87 4.43
CA GLU A 141 -11.81 13.44 4.76
C GLU A 141 -12.19 12.12 4.10
N GLU A 142 -11.85 11.93 2.80
CA GLU A 142 -11.99 10.62 2.11
C GLU A 142 -11.32 9.51 2.91
N LEU A 143 -10.04 9.70 3.23
CA LEU A 143 -9.25 8.73 4.00
C LEU A 143 -9.87 8.47 5.39
N SER A 144 -10.32 9.52 6.07
CA SER A 144 -10.93 9.43 7.40
C SER A 144 -12.27 8.68 7.38
N ARG A 145 -13.04 8.74 6.29
CA ARG A 145 -14.24 7.90 6.13
C ARG A 145 -13.89 6.42 6.11
N LEU A 146 -12.82 6.06 5.38
CA LEU A 146 -12.40 4.67 5.28
C LEU A 146 -11.84 4.14 6.60
N TYR A 147 -11.06 4.93 7.34
CA TYR A 147 -10.54 4.55 8.67
C TYR A 147 -10.86 5.61 9.74
N PRO A 148 -12.09 5.61 10.28
CA PRO A 148 -12.57 6.68 11.18
C PRO A 148 -12.12 6.53 12.63
N ARG A 149 -11.55 5.39 13.02
CA ARG A 149 -11.11 5.10 14.38
C ARG A 149 -9.61 4.87 14.39
N ILE A 150 -8.91 5.60 15.26
CA ILE A 150 -7.48 5.45 15.47
C ILE A 150 -7.29 4.74 16.80
N GLY A 151 -6.91 3.46 16.76
CA GLY A 151 -6.55 2.70 17.94
C GLY A 151 -5.18 3.09 18.50
N GLU A 152 -4.83 2.52 19.66
CA GLU A 152 -3.50 2.68 20.23
C GLU A 152 -2.41 2.13 19.28
N GLY A 153 -1.44 2.97 18.92
CA GLY A 153 -0.36 2.62 18.00
C GLY A 153 -0.73 2.65 16.51
N GLU A 154 -1.97 3.03 16.19
CA GLU A 154 -2.45 3.21 14.83
C GLU A 154 -2.48 4.70 14.45
N GLY A 155 -2.68 5.00 13.16
CA GLY A 155 -2.92 6.37 12.72
C GLY A 155 -2.38 6.69 11.33
N TRP A 156 -2.61 7.94 10.93
CA TRP A 156 -2.13 8.48 9.66
C TRP A 156 -0.72 9.04 9.82
N PHE A 157 0.20 8.58 8.98
CA PHE A 157 1.59 9.02 8.99
C PHE A 157 2.06 9.43 7.59
N GLY A 158 2.97 10.41 7.57
CA GLY A 158 3.61 10.89 6.36
C GLY A 158 4.60 9.91 5.73
N SER A 159 5.19 10.36 4.64
CA SER A 159 6.09 9.63 3.74
C SER A 159 7.25 8.93 4.45
N LYS A 160 7.81 9.56 5.48
CA LYS A 160 8.95 9.02 6.24
C LYS A 160 8.62 7.73 6.98
N GLU A 161 7.46 7.64 7.60
CA GLU A 161 7.05 6.42 8.31
C GLU A 161 6.60 5.36 7.31
N ALA A 162 5.90 5.78 6.25
CA ALA A 162 5.54 4.92 5.13
C ALA A 162 6.76 4.24 4.49
N GLU A 163 7.84 5.00 4.22
CA GLU A 163 9.09 4.45 3.68
C GLU A 163 9.70 3.39 4.61
N LYS A 164 9.71 3.64 5.93
CA LYS A 164 10.18 2.62 6.89
C LYS A 164 9.33 1.35 6.81
N CYS A 165 8.00 1.48 6.80
CA CYS A 165 7.11 0.33 6.72
C CYS A 165 7.19 -0.39 5.37
N MET A 166 7.46 0.32 4.27
CA MET A 166 7.70 -0.30 2.96
C MET A 166 8.92 -1.23 2.99
N ILE A 167 10.03 -0.74 3.58
CA ILE A 167 11.31 -1.46 3.62
C ILE A 167 11.32 -2.55 4.71
N TYR A 168 10.80 -2.26 5.89
CA TYR A 168 10.98 -3.08 7.10
C TYR A 168 9.70 -3.70 7.65
N GLY A 169 8.53 -3.24 7.20
CA GLY A 169 7.25 -3.70 7.73
C GLY A 169 6.87 -5.09 7.22
N PRO A 170 6.05 -5.87 7.94
CA PRO A 170 5.45 -7.09 7.41
C PRO A 170 4.54 -6.75 6.24
N LYS A 171 4.46 -7.63 5.23
CA LYS A 171 3.51 -7.51 4.12
C LYS A 171 2.13 -8.05 4.54
N ALA A 172 1.06 -7.49 4.01
CA ALA A 172 -0.31 -7.97 4.21
C ALA A 172 -0.46 -9.37 3.61
N LEU A 173 -1.17 -10.30 4.26
CA LEU A 173 -1.35 -11.69 3.79
C LEU A 173 -2.46 -11.80 2.74
#